data_AF-A0A359FRC5-F1
#
_entry.id   AF-A0A359FRC5-F1
#
_cell.length_a   1.000
_cell.length_b   1.000
_cell.length_c   1.000
_cell.angle_alpha   90.00
_cell.angle_beta   90.00
_cell.angle_gamma   90.00
#
_symmetry.space_group_name_H-M   'P 1'
#
loop_
_entity.id
_entity.type
_entity.pdbx_description
1 polymer ?
#
loop_
_entity_poly.entity_id
_entity_poly.type
_entity_poly.pdbx_seq_one_letter_code
_entity_poly.pdbx_strand_id
1 'polypeptide(L)'
;MTNSKKTKWDLSEAIAAGEKALVLSVKYSDLLGGRITQAGTDTLRTDVENLKKFPVDGTQKLVEQKAKTAGKDSSLSDLNLLVGSIRTLVKKSPTATPEMKKAFGVGARLSNSSSHQLAAGKLVVEAYNNFTGWSTTVGILEADITAIKAYIAEFEDKANKQTEAVKAKMDATFSKNSLQRQVEDEVSRISALGVIAFGKKDPAVAQLFEDLIPSHSSPKDNGDGTATPGTPA
;
A
#
# COMPACT_ATOMS: atom_id res chain seq x y z
N MET A 1 25.80 27.23 10.62
CA MET A 1 25.31 25.96 10.04
C MET A 1 23.85 26.17 9.65
N THR A 2 23.60 26.59 8.41
CA THR A 2 22.25 26.86 7.91
C THR A 2 21.56 25.54 7.59
N ASN A 3 20.45 25.28 8.27
CA ASN A 3 19.58 24.13 8.06
C ASN A 3 18.93 24.30 6.68
N SER A 4 19.54 23.75 5.63
CA SER A 4 18.99 23.80 4.27
C SER A 4 17.73 22.95 4.24
N LYS A 5 16.57 23.58 4.06
CA LYS A 5 15.29 22.89 3.90
C LYS A 5 15.43 21.97 2.69
N LYS A 6 15.52 20.64 2.90
CA LYS A 6 15.50 19.65 1.80
C LYS A 6 14.27 19.94 0.94
N THR A 7 14.48 20.36 -0.30
CA THR A 7 13.42 20.49 -1.31
C THR A 7 12.71 19.13 -1.39
N LYS A 8 11.39 19.12 -1.26
CA LYS A 8 10.61 17.88 -1.33
C LYS A 8 10.35 17.57 -2.80
N TRP A 9 11.10 16.65 -3.38
CA TRP A 9 10.95 16.25 -4.78
C TRP A 9 9.75 15.31 -4.91
N ASP A 10 8.95 15.49 -5.95
CA ASP A 10 8.04 14.43 -6.39
C ASP A 10 8.79 13.37 -7.22
N LEU A 11 8.13 12.23 -7.50
CA LEU A 11 8.75 11.12 -8.22
C LEU A 11 9.19 11.52 -9.64
N SER A 12 8.40 12.37 -10.32
CA SER A 12 8.67 12.79 -11.69
C SER A 12 9.85 13.76 -11.75
N GLU A 13 9.95 14.65 -10.77
CA GLU A 13 11.06 15.58 -10.58
C GLU A 13 12.36 14.81 -10.31
N ALA A 14 12.32 13.79 -9.44
CA ALA A 14 13.49 12.97 -9.15
C ALA A 14 14.00 12.19 -10.37
N ILE A 15 13.10 11.63 -11.17
CA ILE A 15 13.47 10.96 -12.42
C ILE A 15 14.07 11.97 -13.40
N ALA A 16 13.41 13.11 -13.64
CA ALA A 16 13.87 14.11 -14.60
C ALA A 16 15.22 14.73 -14.20
N ALA A 17 15.42 15.02 -12.91
CA ALA A 17 16.68 15.53 -12.39
C ALA A 17 17.80 14.48 -12.49
N GLY A 18 17.50 13.21 -12.18
CA GLY A 18 18.43 12.09 -12.35
C GLY A 18 18.90 11.92 -13.79
N GLU A 19 17.98 11.96 -14.76
CA GLU A 19 18.31 11.90 -16.19
C GLU A 19 19.20 13.06 -16.64
N LYS A 20 18.85 14.30 -16.23
CA LYS A 20 19.68 15.47 -16.53
C LYS A 20 21.07 15.36 -15.91
N ALA A 21 21.17 14.87 -14.68
CA ALA A 21 22.45 14.68 -14.00
C ALA A 21 23.33 13.65 -14.72
N LEU A 22 22.75 12.56 -15.24
CA LEU A 22 23.47 11.57 -16.05
C LEU A 22 24.00 12.20 -17.36
N VAL A 23 23.18 12.98 -18.05
CA VAL A 23 23.59 13.67 -19.29
C VAL A 23 24.75 14.62 -19.03
N LEU A 24 24.69 15.44 -17.97
CA LEU A 24 25.77 16.37 -17.62
C LEU A 24 27.04 15.64 -17.17
N SER A 25 26.91 14.55 -16.41
CA SER A 25 28.06 13.77 -15.93
C SER A 25 28.82 13.11 -17.09
N VAL A 26 28.11 12.62 -18.10
CA VAL A 26 28.74 12.06 -19.32
C VAL A 26 29.34 13.16 -20.18
N LYS A 27 28.61 14.26 -20.41
CA LYS A 27 29.07 15.36 -21.26
C LYS A 27 30.35 16.04 -20.76
N TYR A 28 30.51 16.15 -19.44
CA TYR A 28 31.62 16.86 -18.80
C TYR A 28 32.58 15.93 -18.05
N SER A 29 32.60 14.63 -18.37
CA SER A 29 33.38 13.60 -17.65
C SER A 29 34.86 13.98 -17.49
N ASP A 30 35.49 14.47 -18.55
CA ASP A 30 36.91 14.79 -18.59
C ASP A 30 37.24 16.00 -17.70
N LEU A 31 36.35 16.99 -17.69
CA LEU A 31 36.49 18.24 -16.94
C LEU A 31 36.13 18.09 -15.46
N LEU A 32 35.25 17.13 -15.14
CA LEU A 32 34.94 16.75 -13.77
C LEU A 32 36.11 15.98 -13.11
N GLY A 33 37.16 15.62 -13.85
CA GLY A 33 38.44 15.17 -13.31
C GLY A 33 38.34 13.90 -12.48
N GLY A 34 37.46 12.97 -12.85
CA GLY A 34 37.24 11.72 -12.13
C GLY A 34 36.55 11.87 -10.77
N ARG A 35 36.06 13.07 -10.41
CA ARG A 35 35.29 13.32 -9.18
C ARG A 35 33.96 12.55 -9.16
N ILE A 36 33.45 12.24 -10.35
CA ILE A 36 32.36 11.30 -10.55
C ILE A 36 32.99 10.05 -11.16
N THR A 37 32.88 8.93 -10.44
CA THR A 37 33.35 7.64 -10.95
C THR A 37 32.35 7.07 -11.94
N GLN A 38 32.83 6.25 -12.87
CA GLN A 38 31.96 5.51 -13.79
C GLN A 38 30.94 4.66 -13.01
N ALA A 39 31.40 3.99 -11.95
CA ALA A 39 30.56 3.21 -11.06
C ALA A 39 29.42 4.05 -10.43
N GLY A 40 29.67 5.29 -10.02
CA GLY A 40 28.61 6.18 -9.50
C GLY A 40 27.57 6.55 -10.56
N THR A 41 28.02 6.78 -11.81
CA THR A 41 27.12 7.08 -12.93
C THR A 41 26.25 5.88 -13.32
N ASP A 42 26.82 4.67 -13.28
CA ASP A 42 26.09 3.43 -13.59
C ASP A 42 25.07 3.08 -12.49
N THR A 43 25.41 3.32 -11.22
CA THR A 43 24.48 3.22 -10.10
C THR A 43 23.31 4.19 -10.26
N LEU A 44 23.58 5.48 -10.50
CA LEU A 44 22.52 6.47 -10.72
C LEU A 44 21.62 6.11 -11.90
N ARG A 45 22.18 5.59 -13.00
CA ARG A 45 21.39 5.11 -14.16
C ARG A 45 20.44 4.00 -13.75
N THR A 46 20.96 3.00 -13.04
CA THR A 46 20.17 1.86 -12.55
C THR A 46 19.05 2.31 -11.63
N ASP A 47 19.34 3.25 -10.72
CA ASP A 47 18.37 3.75 -9.76
C ASP A 47 17.24 4.56 -10.43
N VAL A 48 17.58 5.41 -11.41
CA VAL A 48 16.59 6.15 -12.21
C VAL A 48 15.71 5.19 -13.04
N GLU A 49 16.28 4.16 -13.66
CA GLU A 49 15.51 3.14 -14.38
C GLU A 49 14.58 2.36 -13.45
N ASN A 50 15.03 2.06 -12.23
CA ASN A 50 14.19 1.41 -11.24
C ASN A 50 13.08 2.33 -10.72
N LEU A 51 13.31 3.63 -10.60
CA LEU A 51 12.26 4.59 -10.23
C LEU A 51 11.14 4.68 -11.28
N LYS A 52 11.48 4.61 -12.57
CA LYS A 52 10.50 4.63 -13.67
C LYS A 52 9.54 3.45 -13.67
N LYS A 53 9.92 2.33 -13.04
CA LYS A 53 9.05 1.14 -12.91
C LYS A 53 7.89 1.37 -11.93
N PHE A 54 7.96 2.41 -11.10
CA PHE A 54 6.86 2.75 -10.22
C PHE A 54 5.82 3.60 -10.97
N PRO A 55 4.53 3.20 -10.96
CA PRO A 55 3.49 3.98 -11.62
C PRO A 55 3.35 5.36 -10.98
N VAL A 56 3.28 6.39 -11.82
CA VAL A 56 3.06 7.78 -11.41
C VAL A 56 1.62 7.99 -10.94
N ASP A 57 0.66 7.22 -11.48
CA ASP A 57 -0.77 7.30 -11.14
C ASP A 57 -1.34 6.01 -10.52
N GLY A 58 -1.96 6.13 -9.34
CA GLY A 58 -2.51 5.02 -8.54
C GLY A 58 -3.89 4.51 -8.94
N THR A 59 -4.47 4.98 -10.06
CA THR A 59 -5.90 4.88 -10.38
C THR A 59 -6.36 3.46 -10.73
N GLN A 60 -5.53 2.67 -11.45
CA GLN A 60 -5.90 1.29 -11.83
C GLN A 60 -6.01 0.34 -10.62
N LYS A 61 -5.16 0.53 -9.60
CA LYS A 61 -5.17 -0.32 -8.40
C LYS A 61 -6.43 -0.14 -7.53
N LEU A 62 -7.15 0.98 -7.66
CA LEU A 62 -8.39 1.24 -6.92
C LEU A 62 -9.59 0.49 -7.52
N VAL A 63 -9.66 0.40 -8.86
CA VAL A 63 -10.75 -0.31 -9.55
C VAL A 63 -10.67 -1.81 -9.28
N GLU A 64 -9.48 -2.40 -9.34
CA GLU A 64 -9.26 -3.80 -8.99
C GLU A 64 -9.57 -4.12 -7.52
N GLN A 65 -9.29 -3.17 -6.60
CA GLN A 65 -9.63 -3.33 -5.19
C GLN A 65 -11.15 -3.35 -4.97
N LYS A 66 -11.89 -2.44 -5.63
CA LYS A 66 -13.36 -2.42 -5.56
C LYS A 66 -14.00 -3.70 -6.07
N ALA A 67 -13.52 -4.23 -7.20
CA ALA A 67 -14.02 -5.50 -7.76
C ALA A 67 -13.78 -6.69 -6.82
N LYS A 68 -12.62 -6.73 -6.14
CA LYS A 68 -12.30 -7.76 -5.14
C LYS A 68 -13.15 -7.66 -3.87
N THR A 69 -13.56 -6.45 -3.47
CA THR A 69 -14.46 -6.26 -2.32
C THR A 69 -15.88 -6.72 -2.62
N ALA A 70 -16.40 -6.47 -3.83
CA ALA A 70 -17.76 -6.88 -4.20
C ALA A 70 -17.96 -8.41 -4.14
N GLY A 71 -16.97 -9.20 -4.58
CA GLY A 71 -17.01 -10.67 -4.47
C GLY A 71 -16.76 -11.24 -3.06
N LYS A 72 -16.45 -10.39 -2.06
CA LYS A 72 -16.29 -10.79 -0.66
C LYS A 72 -17.62 -10.85 0.06
N ASP A 73 -18.55 -9.97 -0.31
CA ASP A 73 -19.83 -9.83 0.36
C ASP A 73 -20.79 -10.99 0.03
N SER A 74 -20.69 -11.59 -1.16
CA SER A 74 -21.52 -12.74 -1.55
C SER A 74 -21.15 -14.02 -0.79
N SER A 75 -19.88 -14.45 -0.80
CA SER A 75 -19.45 -15.70 -0.13
C SER A 75 -19.69 -15.66 1.39
N LEU A 76 -19.52 -14.49 2.03
CA LEU A 76 -19.81 -14.33 3.46
C LEU A 76 -21.31 -14.38 3.75
N SER A 77 -22.13 -13.80 2.87
CA SER A 77 -23.59 -13.88 2.97
C SER A 77 -24.06 -15.33 2.88
N ASP A 78 -23.52 -16.10 1.93
CA ASP A 78 -23.88 -17.51 1.72
C ASP A 78 -23.44 -18.39 2.90
N LEU A 79 -22.23 -18.17 3.43
CA LEU A 79 -21.78 -18.83 4.66
C LEU A 79 -22.72 -18.52 5.84
N ASN A 80 -23.06 -17.26 6.03
CA ASN A 80 -23.92 -16.84 7.13
C ASN A 80 -25.35 -17.42 7.01
N LEU A 81 -25.88 -17.48 5.79
CA LEU A 81 -27.18 -18.09 5.50
C LEU A 81 -27.18 -19.59 5.82
N LEU A 82 -26.13 -20.30 5.40
CA LEU A 82 -26.00 -21.75 5.63
C LEU A 82 -25.83 -22.08 7.11
N VAL A 83 -24.93 -21.36 7.81
CA VAL A 83 -24.75 -21.47 9.26
C VAL A 83 -26.03 -21.12 10.03
N GLY A 84 -26.73 -20.06 9.61
CA GLY A 84 -28.00 -19.65 10.20
C GLY A 84 -29.11 -20.71 10.04
N SER A 85 -29.16 -21.34 8.87
CA SER A 85 -30.09 -22.43 8.57
C SER A 85 -29.84 -23.65 9.46
N ILE A 86 -28.58 -24.10 9.58
CA ILE A 86 -28.20 -25.22 10.45
C ILE A 86 -28.51 -24.92 11.92
N ARG A 87 -28.19 -23.71 12.39
CA ARG A 87 -28.51 -23.30 13.78
C ARG A 87 -30.00 -23.28 14.06
N THR A 88 -30.81 -22.86 13.08
CA THR A 88 -32.27 -22.86 13.19
C THR A 88 -32.82 -24.28 13.25
N LEU A 89 -32.27 -25.19 12.43
CA LEU A 89 -32.61 -26.61 12.44
C LEU A 89 -32.29 -27.26 13.80
N VAL A 90 -31.08 -27.07 14.31
CA VAL A 90 -30.64 -27.57 15.63
C VAL A 90 -31.49 -27.00 16.76
N LYS A 91 -31.84 -25.70 16.70
CA LYS A 91 -32.70 -25.05 17.70
C LYS A 91 -34.09 -25.68 17.77
N LYS A 92 -34.67 -26.00 16.61
CA LYS A 92 -36.03 -26.56 16.46
C LYS A 92 -36.08 -28.08 16.67
N SER A 93 -34.94 -28.77 16.63
CA SER A 93 -34.92 -30.22 16.85
C SER A 93 -35.32 -30.58 18.29
N PRO A 94 -36.33 -31.45 18.48
CA PRO A 94 -36.77 -31.89 19.81
C PRO A 94 -35.77 -32.84 20.48
N THR A 95 -34.91 -33.50 19.71
CA THR A 95 -33.90 -34.45 20.21
C THR A 95 -32.56 -33.79 20.54
N ALA A 96 -32.40 -32.49 20.27
CA ALA A 96 -31.17 -31.76 20.55
C ALA A 96 -31.04 -31.45 22.06
N THR A 97 -29.98 -31.96 22.68
CA THR A 97 -29.64 -31.61 24.07
C THR A 97 -29.16 -30.15 24.18
N PRO A 98 -29.19 -29.52 25.37
CA PRO A 98 -28.63 -28.18 25.56
C PRO A 98 -27.15 -28.08 25.17
N GLU A 99 -26.38 -29.15 25.38
CA GLU A 99 -24.98 -29.24 25.00
C GLU A 99 -24.80 -29.23 23.48
N MET A 100 -25.57 -30.04 22.75
CA MET A 100 -25.56 -30.03 21.28
C MET A 100 -25.95 -28.65 20.73
N LYS A 101 -27.03 -28.05 21.27
CA LYS A 101 -27.45 -26.70 20.89
C LYS A 101 -26.31 -25.68 21.07
N LYS A 102 -25.63 -25.73 22.22
CA LYS A 102 -24.49 -24.85 22.49
C LYS A 102 -23.30 -25.11 21.55
N ALA A 103 -22.99 -26.37 21.25
CA ALA A 103 -21.89 -26.74 20.36
C ALA A 103 -22.09 -26.19 18.94
N PHE A 104 -23.32 -26.28 18.40
CA PHE A 104 -23.69 -25.63 17.13
C PHE A 104 -23.82 -24.10 17.23
N GLY A 105 -23.49 -23.51 18.38
CA GLY A 105 -23.52 -22.08 18.62
C GLY A 105 -24.91 -21.51 18.86
N VAL A 106 -25.97 -22.30 19.05
CA VAL A 106 -27.32 -21.79 19.35
C VAL A 106 -27.29 -20.95 20.63
N GLY A 107 -27.79 -19.72 20.56
CA GLY A 107 -27.72 -18.73 21.64
C GLY A 107 -26.57 -17.72 21.52
N ALA A 108 -25.53 -18.00 20.72
CA ALA A 108 -24.48 -17.03 20.41
C ALA A 108 -24.97 -15.96 19.41
N ARG A 109 -24.59 -14.71 19.62
CA ARG A 109 -24.94 -13.62 18.69
C ARG A 109 -24.07 -13.73 17.43
N LEU A 110 -24.71 -13.83 16.26
CA LEU A 110 -24.01 -13.65 14.97
C LEU A 110 -23.85 -12.16 14.75
N SER A 111 -22.61 -11.70 14.75
CA SER A 111 -22.24 -10.40 14.22
C SER A 111 -22.08 -10.51 12.71
N ASN A 112 -22.36 -9.42 11.99
CA ASN A 112 -22.11 -9.32 10.55
C ASN A 112 -20.62 -9.14 10.22
N SER A 113 -19.73 -9.16 11.21
CA SER A 113 -18.30 -9.13 10.96
C SER A 113 -17.81 -10.49 10.46
N SER A 114 -16.93 -10.45 9.47
CA SER A 114 -16.38 -11.66 8.85
C SER A 114 -15.67 -12.59 9.84
N SER A 115 -15.03 -12.03 10.87
CA SER A 115 -14.39 -12.80 11.95
C SER A 115 -15.40 -13.65 12.74
N HIS A 116 -16.58 -13.11 13.05
CA HIS A 116 -17.61 -13.84 13.76
C HIS A 116 -18.30 -14.87 12.88
N GLN A 117 -18.51 -14.56 11.60
CA GLN A 117 -19.09 -15.49 10.63
C GLN A 117 -18.18 -16.71 10.41
N LEU A 118 -16.87 -16.51 10.30
CA LEU A 118 -15.89 -17.60 10.24
C LEU A 118 -15.88 -18.45 11.52
N ALA A 119 -15.87 -17.80 12.68
CA ALA A 119 -15.91 -18.52 13.95
C ALA A 119 -17.18 -19.37 14.07
N ALA A 120 -18.32 -18.85 13.64
CA ALA A 120 -19.58 -19.58 13.63
C ALA A 120 -19.55 -20.78 12.67
N GLY A 121 -18.98 -20.62 11.47
CA GLY A 121 -18.77 -21.73 10.53
C GLY A 121 -17.88 -22.84 11.12
N LYS A 122 -16.76 -22.46 11.75
CA LYS A 122 -15.84 -23.42 12.41
C LYS A 122 -16.52 -24.18 13.54
N LEU A 123 -17.33 -23.50 14.36
CA LEU A 123 -18.12 -24.15 15.42
C LEU A 123 -19.11 -25.18 14.86
N VAL A 124 -19.79 -24.88 13.75
CA VAL A 124 -20.71 -25.84 13.11
C VAL A 124 -19.96 -27.07 12.59
N VAL A 125 -18.79 -26.88 11.97
CA VAL A 125 -17.96 -28.00 11.50
C VAL A 125 -17.50 -28.87 12.67
N GLU A 126 -17.03 -28.26 13.74
CA GLU A 126 -16.57 -28.96 14.95
C GLU A 126 -17.72 -29.73 15.63
N ALA A 127 -18.87 -29.06 15.81
CA ALA A 127 -20.05 -29.68 16.40
C ALA A 127 -20.58 -30.85 15.56
N TYR A 128 -20.58 -30.73 14.23
CA TYR A 128 -20.94 -31.83 13.34
C TYR A 128 -20.03 -33.03 13.56
N ASN A 129 -18.70 -32.84 13.59
CA ASN A 129 -17.76 -33.94 13.80
C ASN A 129 -18.01 -34.65 15.14
N ASN A 130 -18.25 -33.89 16.21
CA ASN A 130 -18.49 -34.42 17.55
C ASN A 130 -19.85 -35.13 17.69
N PHE A 131 -20.85 -34.75 16.88
CA PHE A 131 -22.20 -35.28 16.95
C PHE A 131 -22.68 -35.83 15.59
N THR A 132 -21.79 -36.47 14.82
CA THR A 132 -22.07 -36.85 13.42
C THR A 132 -23.31 -37.71 13.28
N GLY A 133 -23.42 -38.78 14.09
CA GLY A 133 -24.56 -39.70 14.03
C GLY A 133 -25.90 -39.04 14.37
N TRP A 134 -25.92 -38.07 15.29
CA TRP A 134 -27.13 -37.30 15.57
C TRP A 134 -27.42 -36.27 14.47
N SER A 135 -26.39 -35.58 14.00
CA SER A 135 -26.50 -34.51 12.99
C SER A 135 -27.12 -35.00 11.69
N THR A 136 -26.75 -36.20 11.24
CA THR A 136 -27.34 -36.83 10.05
C THR A 136 -28.81 -37.21 10.25
N THR A 137 -29.19 -37.68 11.45
CA THR A 137 -30.61 -38.02 11.74
C THR A 137 -31.53 -36.80 11.73
N VAL A 138 -31.00 -35.61 12.02
CA VAL A 138 -31.76 -34.35 11.97
C VAL A 138 -31.67 -33.66 10.61
N GLY A 139 -31.02 -34.27 9.62
CA GLY A 139 -30.97 -33.79 8.24
C GLY A 139 -29.82 -32.84 7.91
N ILE A 140 -28.79 -32.72 8.76
CA ILE A 140 -27.55 -32.02 8.41
C ILE A 140 -26.68 -32.97 7.58
N LEU A 141 -26.41 -32.61 6.33
CA LEU A 141 -25.66 -33.46 5.41
C LEU A 141 -24.18 -33.12 5.42
N GLU A 142 -23.34 -34.10 5.11
CA GLU A 142 -21.90 -33.90 4.93
C GLU A 142 -21.59 -32.88 3.81
N ALA A 143 -22.47 -32.79 2.80
CA ALA A 143 -22.38 -31.79 1.75
C ALA A 143 -22.48 -30.35 2.28
N ASP A 144 -23.35 -30.09 3.27
CA ASP A 144 -23.51 -28.76 3.88
C ASP A 144 -22.24 -28.37 4.64
N ILE A 145 -21.66 -29.33 5.37
CA ILE A 145 -20.41 -29.15 6.11
C ILE A 145 -19.23 -28.94 5.17
N THR A 146 -19.22 -29.64 4.03
CA THR A 146 -18.23 -29.46 2.97
C THR A 146 -18.32 -28.07 2.36
N ALA A 147 -19.53 -27.57 2.10
CA ALA A 147 -19.74 -26.21 1.62
C ALA A 147 -19.26 -25.15 2.65
N ILE A 148 -19.56 -25.34 3.94
CA ILE A 148 -19.05 -24.45 5.00
C ILE A 148 -17.52 -24.44 5.03
N LYS A 149 -16.87 -25.62 4.95
CA LYS A 149 -15.40 -25.72 4.88
C LYS A 149 -14.84 -24.99 3.66
N ALA A 150 -15.49 -25.11 2.50
CA ALA A 150 -15.08 -24.41 1.29
C ALA A 150 -15.14 -22.89 1.45
N TYR A 151 -16.22 -22.35 2.03
CA TYR A 151 -16.34 -20.91 2.31
C TYR A 151 -15.31 -20.42 3.33
N ILE A 152 -15.02 -21.20 4.38
CA ILE A 152 -13.98 -20.88 5.36
C ILE A 152 -12.61 -20.79 4.66
N ALA A 153 -12.25 -21.80 3.86
CA ALA A 153 -10.98 -21.85 3.16
C ALA A 153 -10.83 -20.71 2.15
N GLU A 154 -11.87 -20.40 1.38
CA GLU A 154 -11.89 -19.28 0.44
C GLU A 154 -11.63 -17.95 1.16
N PHE A 155 -12.23 -17.77 2.34
CA PHE A 155 -12.08 -16.53 3.10
C PHE A 155 -10.69 -16.40 3.74
N GLU A 156 -10.14 -17.49 4.28
CA GLU A 156 -8.79 -17.50 4.85
C GLU A 156 -7.72 -17.25 3.78
N ASP A 157 -7.84 -17.87 2.60
CA ASP A 157 -6.98 -17.61 1.46
C ASP A 157 -7.05 -16.13 1.02
N LYS A 158 -8.26 -15.55 0.94
CA LYS A 158 -8.45 -14.12 0.65
C LYS A 158 -7.85 -13.22 1.73
N ALA A 159 -7.99 -13.55 3.01
CA ALA A 159 -7.44 -12.76 4.12
C ALA A 159 -5.90 -12.78 4.14
N ASN A 160 -5.31 -13.94 3.85
CA ASN A 160 -3.86 -14.09 3.70
C ASN A 160 -3.36 -13.26 2.52
N LYS A 161 -3.99 -13.39 1.35
CA LYS A 161 -3.67 -12.58 0.16
C LYS A 161 -3.80 -11.07 0.42
N GLN A 162 -4.79 -10.65 1.20
CA GLN A 162 -4.95 -9.24 1.57
C GLN A 162 -3.79 -8.77 2.46
N THR A 163 -3.40 -9.56 3.46
CA THR A 163 -2.30 -9.24 4.36
C THR A 163 -0.97 -9.19 3.63
N GLU A 164 -0.71 -10.16 2.76
CA GLU A 164 0.44 -10.18 1.86
C GLU A 164 0.44 -8.97 0.92
N ALA A 165 -0.70 -8.60 0.35
CA ALA A 165 -0.81 -7.42 -0.51
C ALA A 165 -0.55 -6.11 0.26
N VAL A 166 -0.97 -6.00 1.52
CA VAL A 166 -0.66 -4.85 2.37
C VAL A 166 0.85 -4.80 2.66
N LYS A 167 1.44 -5.93 3.05
CA LYS A 167 2.88 -6.03 3.30
C LYS A 167 3.70 -5.69 2.05
N ALA A 168 3.37 -6.28 0.90
CA ALA A 168 4.01 -6.00 -0.38
C ALA A 168 3.86 -4.52 -0.79
N LYS A 169 2.72 -3.88 -0.50
CA LYS A 169 2.55 -2.43 -0.70
C LYS A 169 3.46 -1.61 0.22
N MET A 170 3.59 -1.99 1.49
CA MET A 170 4.49 -1.32 2.43
C MET A 170 5.94 -1.45 1.98
N ASP A 171 6.37 -2.65 1.63
CA ASP A 171 7.72 -2.94 1.13
C ASP A 171 8.00 -2.16 -0.16
N ALA A 172 7.07 -2.18 -1.13
CA ALA A 172 7.19 -1.40 -2.36
C ALA A 172 7.26 0.12 -2.11
N THR A 173 6.52 0.62 -1.11
CA THR A 173 6.55 2.05 -0.74
C THR A 173 7.87 2.42 -0.07
N PHE A 174 8.37 1.56 0.83
CA PHE A 174 9.66 1.75 1.47
C PHE A 174 10.79 1.71 0.45
N SER A 175 10.81 0.71 -0.44
CA SER A 175 11.77 0.61 -1.54
C SER A 175 11.71 1.81 -2.47
N LYS A 176 10.52 2.26 -2.88
CA LYS A 176 10.34 3.47 -3.70
C LYS A 176 10.93 4.70 -3.00
N ASN A 177 10.59 4.94 -1.73
CA ASN A 177 11.05 6.12 -1.00
C ASN A 177 12.56 6.09 -0.76
N SER A 178 13.11 4.91 -0.47
CA SER A 178 14.56 4.73 -0.32
C SER A 178 15.29 5.02 -1.63
N LEU A 179 14.80 4.47 -2.74
CA LEU A 179 15.38 4.66 -4.06
C LEU A 179 15.28 6.12 -4.52
N GLN A 180 14.15 6.79 -4.25
CA GLN A 180 13.97 8.20 -4.57
C GLN A 180 15.00 9.05 -3.82
N ARG A 181 15.20 8.78 -2.51
CA ARG A 181 16.23 9.47 -1.72
C ARG A 181 17.65 9.23 -2.22
N GLN A 182 17.96 8.01 -2.65
CA GLN A 182 19.28 7.70 -3.24
C GLN A 182 19.52 8.53 -4.50
N VAL A 183 18.53 8.63 -5.38
CA VAL A 183 18.62 9.49 -6.57
C VAL A 183 18.74 10.96 -6.20
N GLU A 184 17.94 11.47 -5.25
CA GLU A 184 18.01 12.85 -4.76
C GLU A 184 19.40 13.20 -4.19
N ASP A 185 19.94 12.33 -3.32
CA ASP A 185 21.23 12.54 -2.67
C ASP A 185 22.37 12.50 -3.70
N GLU A 186 22.30 11.59 -4.67
CA GLU A 186 23.32 11.47 -5.73
C GLU A 186 23.26 12.63 -6.73
N VAL A 187 22.07 13.08 -7.13
CA VAL A 187 21.92 14.29 -7.96
C VAL A 187 22.44 15.53 -7.21
N SER A 188 22.16 15.65 -5.91
CA SER A 188 22.68 16.74 -5.07
C SER A 188 24.22 16.71 -5.01
N ARG A 189 24.81 15.51 -4.90
CA ARG A 189 26.27 15.32 -4.94
C ARG A 189 26.86 15.76 -6.28
N ILE A 190 26.26 15.35 -7.40
CA ILE A 190 26.68 15.71 -8.76
C ILE A 190 26.59 17.21 -8.99
N SER A 191 25.48 17.83 -8.56
CA SER A 191 25.28 19.28 -8.59
C SER A 191 26.42 20.03 -7.89
N ALA A 192 26.71 19.67 -6.64
CA ALA A 192 27.78 20.28 -5.86
C ALA A 192 29.18 20.10 -6.50
N LEU A 193 29.47 18.91 -7.05
CA LEU A 193 30.73 18.65 -7.74
C LEU A 193 30.88 19.48 -9.02
N GLY A 194 29.81 19.65 -9.78
CA GLY A 194 29.79 20.50 -10.97
C GLY A 194 30.03 21.97 -10.62
N VAL A 195 29.34 22.49 -9.60
CA VAL A 195 29.55 23.87 -9.13
C VAL A 195 31.00 24.09 -8.67
N ILE A 196 31.60 23.13 -7.96
CA ILE A 196 33.02 23.20 -7.56
C ILE A 196 33.95 23.18 -8.77
N ALA A 197 33.70 22.31 -9.75
CA ALA A 197 34.56 22.14 -10.92
C ALA A 197 34.53 23.36 -11.85
N PHE A 198 33.34 23.95 -12.04
CA PHE A 198 33.10 24.98 -13.05
C PHE A 198 32.93 26.38 -12.48
N GLY A 199 32.57 26.56 -11.20
CA GLY A 199 32.12 27.85 -10.66
C GLY A 199 33.09 29.03 -10.83
N LYS A 200 34.41 28.77 -10.91
CA LYS A 200 35.42 29.82 -11.17
C LYS A 200 35.87 29.91 -12.63
N LYS A 201 35.71 28.85 -13.41
CA LYS A 201 36.27 28.72 -14.76
C LYS A 201 35.24 28.94 -15.85
N ASP A 202 34.02 28.45 -15.61
CA ASP A 202 32.89 28.55 -16.52
C ASP A 202 31.58 28.62 -15.70
N PRO A 203 31.17 29.84 -15.28
CA PRO A 203 29.96 30.02 -14.49
C PRO A 203 28.68 29.57 -15.20
N ALA A 204 28.64 29.62 -16.54
CA ALA A 204 27.48 29.18 -17.30
C ALA A 204 27.28 27.66 -17.20
N VAL A 205 28.38 26.89 -17.24
CA VAL A 205 28.32 25.44 -17.00
C VAL A 205 28.00 25.13 -15.55
N ALA A 206 28.54 25.89 -14.59
CA ALA A 206 28.20 25.70 -13.16
C ALA A 206 26.70 25.86 -12.89
N GLN A 207 26.04 26.82 -13.54
CA GLN A 207 24.59 27.02 -13.44
C GLN A 207 23.80 25.79 -13.89
N LEU A 208 24.22 25.10 -14.96
CA LEU A 208 23.54 23.87 -15.43
C LEU A 208 23.53 22.77 -14.36
N PHE A 209 24.57 22.70 -13.53
CA PHE A 209 24.64 21.76 -12.41
C PHE A 209 23.83 22.23 -11.20
N GLU A 210 23.76 23.54 -10.94
CA GLU A 210 22.93 24.11 -9.89
C GLU A 210 21.43 23.92 -10.19
N ASP A 211 21.03 24.08 -11.46
CA ASP A 211 19.65 23.88 -11.95
C ASP A 211 19.17 22.42 -11.89
N LEU A 212 20.03 21.46 -11.52
CA LEU A 212 19.62 20.08 -11.25
C LEU A 212 18.73 19.97 -10.01
N ILE A 213 18.88 20.90 -9.05
CA ILE A 213 18.10 20.89 -7.81
C ILE A 213 16.88 21.80 -8.03
N PRO A 214 15.64 21.28 -7.98
CA PRO A 214 14.45 22.11 -8.07
C PRO A 214 14.44 23.17 -6.95
N SER A 215 14.25 24.43 -7.32
CA SER A 215 14.00 25.49 -6.34
C SER A 215 12.49 25.66 -6.16
N HIS A 216 11.89 25.04 -5.15
CA HIS A 216 10.55 25.44 -4.74
C HIS A 216 10.67 26.76 -3.98
N SER A 217 10.44 27.88 -4.67
CA SER A 217 10.15 29.13 -3.97
C SER A 217 8.83 28.92 -3.22
N SER A 218 8.89 28.92 -1.89
CA SER A 218 7.67 29.11 -1.11
C SER A 218 7.05 30.43 -1.56
N PRO A 219 5.74 30.54 -1.83
CA PRO A 219 5.13 31.83 -2.10
C PRO A 219 5.48 32.75 -0.95
N LYS A 220 6.20 33.85 -1.25
CA LYS A 220 6.34 34.95 -0.31
C LYS A 220 4.93 35.45 -0.09
N ASP A 221 4.39 35.19 1.09
CA ASP A 221 3.24 35.90 1.62
C ASP A 221 3.63 37.37 1.74
N ASN A 222 3.46 38.11 0.64
CA ASN A 222 3.56 39.55 0.61
C ASN A 222 2.31 40.03 1.37
N GLY A 223 2.48 40.25 2.67
CA GLY A 223 1.50 40.94 3.50
C GLY A 223 1.27 42.34 2.98
N ASP A 224 0.38 42.45 1.99
CA ASP A 224 -0.21 43.69 1.52
C ASP A 224 -1.29 44.09 2.52
N GLY A 225 -0.88 44.93 3.48
CA GLY A 225 -1.75 45.48 4.50
C GLY A 225 -2.69 46.52 3.90
N THR A 226 -3.83 46.10 3.38
CA THR A 226 -4.97 46.99 3.14
C THR A 226 -5.86 47.01 4.39
N ALA A 227 -5.56 47.88 5.34
CA ALA A 227 -6.49 48.26 6.40
C ALA A 227 -7.37 49.41 5.92
N THR A 228 -8.65 49.10 5.75
CA THR A 228 -9.79 49.96 5.39
C THR A 228 -10.00 51.09 6.43
N PRO A 229 -10.43 52.30 6.03
CA PRO A 229 -10.59 53.45 6.93
C PRO A 229 -11.87 53.37 7.76
N GLY A 230 -11.75 53.62 9.07
CA GLY A 230 -12.86 53.73 10.01
C GLY A 230 -13.40 55.15 10.15
N THR A 231 -14.71 55.25 10.01
CA THR A 231 -15.62 56.40 10.12
C THR A 231 -15.42 57.28 11.38
N PRO A 232 -15.43 58.62 11.28
CA PRO A 232 -15.48 59.49 12.45
C PRO A 232 -16.92 59.66 12.98
N ALA A 233 -17.02 59.82 14.30
CA ALA A 233 -18.24 60.16 15.04
C ALA A 233 -18.60 61.65 14.92
#